data_AF-A0AAX4JDS5-F1
#
_entry.id   AF-A0AAX4JDS5-F1
#
_cell.length_a   1.000
_cell.length_b   1.000
_cell.length_c   1.000
_cell.angle_alpha   90.00
_cell.angle_beta   90.00
_cell.angle_gamma   90.00
#
_symmetry.space_group_name_H-M   'P 1'
#
loop_
_entity.id
_entity.type
_entity.pdbx_description
1 polymer ?
#
loop_
_entity_poly.entity_id
_entity_poly.type
_entity_poly.pdbx_seq_one_letter_code
_entity_poly.pdbx_strand_id
1 'polypeptide(L)'
;MSSEDSKNIPLDENARLPSEDEIEYQANNGKSLYRFVRVAKAERKMFWIMALMFFFISFIYSVARVFKDSAVLGRQHFTSIQFLKFFVILPLSVISVGVIQKYLDKYPFSKIFNAVLIIFGVSFCVLSVLLFNNKHTYILLRPFWARDKFADAKCVVKGIDFLFGFALVCNEWTSSFIYVLSELFGSLILSYLFMTFANGLNTPGQSARFVPLFYVGANLALFLSGLGILTFNKYKPMMTYAKAQMIFNGFFFVCGILCFVIYALKNYLEFNVTNKPIFVRKTVTKKKNKVKVSFMEGLIEMSKSKLLLNISGIVLFYSISTNVIEGAYKMALTVGAKETGQSKSAYTETYTAFEQLGVAVLVMLLLLTPFPRLVKTKGWIFIAILCPIITLFCTLGTFSLAFFNYPITNGEDNIIFKSLKLNTTTSLIKLENLVGVICVSLMKISKYAAFDITKEALAMQIDGSLRAKYKGIFDGIFGKLGKSFGSIYGLIITGLLQTRDIRKAAPISFCLLICFCVIWFYSVFYLNRKYKESIDNNCPIDIDLFSSTKNKLEKSDSSVATKSVEAEI
;
A
#
# COMPACT_ATOMS: atom_id res chain seq x y z
N MET A 1 57.15 -10.95 50.48
CA MET A 1 57.21 -11.95 49.39
C MET A 1 55.95 -12.78 49.52
N SER A 2 54.86 -12.43 48.82
CA SER A 2 54.58 -12.70 47.38
C SER A 2 53.49 -13.78 47.36
N SER A 3 52.44 -13.78 46.56
CA SER A 3 51.80 -12.91 45.59
C SER A 3 50.68 -13.78 45.02
N GLU A 4 49.55 -13.18 44.65
CA GLU A 4 48.66 -13.67 43.58
C GLU A 4 47.94 -15.02 43.77
N ASP A 5 46.62 -14.96 44.01
CA ASP A 5 45.65 -15.71 43.19
C ASP A 5 44.22 -15.16 43.39
N SER A 6 44.00 -13.90 42.99
CA SER A 6 42.66 -13.36 42.73
C SER A 6 42.22 -13.78 41.32
N LYS A 7 41.62 -14.97 41.18
CA LYS A 7 41.07 -15.44 39.91
C LYS A 7 39.76 -14.73 39.55
N ASN A 8 39.91 -13.70 38.71
CA ASN A 8 39.10 -13.37 37.55
C ASN A 8 37.58 -13.59 37.67
N ILE A 9 36.91 -12.60 38.26
CA ILE A 9 35.55 -12.22 37.88
C ILE A 9 35.61 -11.74 36.42
N PRO A 10 34.72 -12.17 35.50
CA PRO A 10 34.68 -11.60 34.16
C PRO A 10 34.26 -10.14 34.27
N LEU A 11 35.22 -9.24 34.10
CA LEU A 11 35.02 -7.79 33.99
C LEU A 11 34.16 -7.49 32.76
N ASP A 12 32.86 -7.36 32.99
CA ASP A 12 32.04 -6.23 32.55
C ASP A 12 32.19 -5.75 31.09
N GLU A 13 31.97 -6.63 30.11
CA GLU A 13 31.74 -6.22 28.71
C GLU A 13 30.42 -5.43 28.53
N ASN A 14 29.51 -5.48 29.51
CA ASN A 14 28.26 -4.72 29.51
C ASN A 14 28.41 -3.29 30.05
N ALA A 15 29.50 -2.95 30.76
CA ALA A 15 29.72 -1.62 31.34
C ALA A 15 30.17 -0.53 30.34
N ARG A 16 30.45 -0.87 29.07
CA ARG A 16 30.89 0.09 28.03
C ARG A 16 29.85 0.38 26.95
N LEU A 17 28.65 -0.19 27.05
CA LEU A 17 27.60 0.03 26.07
C LEU A 17 26.83 1.32 26.43
N PRO A 18 26.75 2.31 25.52
CA PRO A 18 26.03 3.55 25.80
C PRO A 18 24.56 3.26 26.08
N SER A 19 23.98 4.01 27.02
CA SER A 19 22.56 3.86 27.37
C SER A 19 21.65 4.38 26.24
N GLU A 20 20.39 3.92 26.19
CA GLU A 20 19.43 4.35 25.16
C GLU A 20 19.27 5.88 25.11
N ASP A 21 19.33 6.55 26.27
CA ASP A 21 19.22 8.01 26.39
C ASP A 21 20.47 8.75 25.88
N GLU A 22 21.67 8.20 26.08
CA GLU A 22 22.91 8.76 25.52
C GLU A 22 22.95 8.66 23.99
N ILE A 23 22.42 7.57 23.44
CA ILE A 23 22.28 7.37 22.00
C ILE A 23 21.24 8.32 21.41
N GLU A 24 20.14 8.57 22.12
CA GLU A 24 19.15 9.59 21.75
C GLU A 24 19.74 11.00 21.77
N TYR A 25 20.55 11.33 22.78
CA TYR A 25 21.25 12.60 22.86
C TYR A 25 22.26 12.77 21.70
N GLN A 26 23.06 11.75 21.42
CA GLN A 26 24.02 11.77 20.30
C GLN A 26 23.35 11.85 18.92
N ALA A 27 22.22 11.16 18.74
CA ALA A 27 21.45 11.22 17.50
C ALA A 27 20.85 12.61 17.25
N ASN A 28 20.41 13.31 18.31
CA ASN A 28 19.85 14.66 18.21
C ASN A 28 20.93 15.75 18.04
N ASN A 29 22.16 15.52 18.54
CA ASN A 29 23.28 16.46 18.49
C ASN A 29 24.32 16.18 17.36
N GLY A 30 23.96 15.39 16.34
CA GLY A 30 24.85 15.10 15.21
C GLY A 30 25.29 16.35 14.43
N LYS A 31 26.54 16.39 13.97
CA LYS A 31 27.08 17.49 13.14
C LYS A 31 26.61 17.39 11.67
N SER A 32 26.27 18.54 11.06
CA SER A 32 25.99 18.74 9.62
C SER A 32 24.91 17.80 9.04
N LEU A 33 25.24 16.96 8.06
CA LEU A 33 24.30 16.06 7.35
C LEU A 33 23.66 15.01 8.28
N TYR A 34 24.35 14.65 9.37
CA TYR A 34 23.85 13.70 10.38
C TYR A 34 22.82 14.33 11.33
N ARG A 35 22.66 15.67 11.33
CA ARG A 35 21.59 16.35 12.06
C ARG A 35 20.22 16.09 11.43
N PHE A 36 20.17 15.95 10.11
CA PHE A 36 18.96 15.58 9.37
C PHE A 36 18.66 14.09 9.48
N VAL A 37 19.71 13.26 9.51
CA VAL A 37 19.59 11.79 9.54
C VAL A 37 19.34 11.24 10.96
N ARG A 38 19.57 12.01 12.04
CA ARG A 38 19.26 11.62 13.44
C ARG A 38 19.62 10.17 13.80
N VAL A 39 20.79 9.69 13.35
CA VAL A 39 21.30 8.34 13.61
C VAL A 39 22.62 8.42 14.37
N ALA A 40 22.73 7.68 15.47
CA ALA A 40 23.94 7.62 16.29
C ALA A 40 25.05 6.80 15.63
N LYS A 41 26.30 7.03 16.02
CA LYS A 41 27.47 6.32 15.43
C LYS A 41 27.39 4.80 15.62
N ALA A 42 26.93 4.33 16.78
CA ALA A 42 26.77 2.90 17.08
C ALA A 42 25.71 2.22 16.20
N GLU A 43 24.62 2.93 15.89
CA GLU A 43 23.50 2.42 15.10
C GLU A 43 23.75 2.49 13.59
N ARG A 44 24.76 3.23 13.15
CA ARG A 44 24.97 3.59 11.75
C ARG A 44 25.09 2.38 10.83
N LYS A 45 25.87 1.36 11.22
CA LYS A 45 26.06 0.15 10.39
C LYS A 45 24.73 -0.59 10.19
N MET A 46 23.98 -0.77 11.27
CA MET A 46 22.66 -1.39 11.24
C MET A 46 21.68 -0.59 10.38
N PHE A 47 21.62 0.73 10.59
CA PHE A 47 20.73 1.61 9.84
C PHE A 47 20.98 1.56 8.33
N TRP A 48 22.23 1.68 7.88
CA TRP A 48 22.52 1.69 6.44
C TRP A 48 22.19 0.36 5.76
N ILE A 49 22.44 -0.77 6.41
CA ILE A 49 22.09 -2.08 5.85
C ILE A 49 20.56 -2.23 5.76
N MET A 50 19.82 -1.84 6.79
CA MET A 50 18.36 -1.86 6.76
C MET A 50 17.77 -0.90 5.72
N ALA A 51 18.32 0.30 5.61
CA ALA A 51 17.90 1.29 4.61
C ALA A 51 18.15 0.78 3.19
N LEU A 52 19.30 0.14 2.96
CA LEU A 52 19.67 -0.44 1.66
C LEU A 52 18.81 -1.67 1.31
N MET A 53 18.47 -2.52 2.30
CA MET A 53 17.48 -3.58 2.12
C MET A 53 16.10 -3.00 1.74
N PHE A 54 15.63 -1.98 2.47
CA PHE A 54 14.34 -1.36 2.19
C PHE A 54 14.30 -0.67 0.82
N PHE A 55 15.41 -0.05 0.43
CA PHE A 55 15.59 0.54 -0.89
C PHE A 55 15.45 -0.52 -1.99
N PHE A 56 16.16 -1.66 -1.90
CA PHE A 56 16.05 -2.73 -2.91
C PHE A 56 14.65 -3.37 -2.95
N ILE A 57 14.03 -3.61 -1.79
CA ILE A 57 12.65 -4.12 -1.74
C ILE A 57 11.69 -3.12 -2.40
N SER A 58 11.84 -1.83 -2.09
CA SER A 58 11.00 -0.76 -2.65
C SER A 58 11.25 -0.57 -4.15
N PHE A 59 12.48 -0.78 -4.63
CA PHE A 59 12.84 -0.74 -6.03
C PHE A 59 12.18 -1.88 -6.81
N ILE A 60 12.32 -3.13 -6.35
CA ILE A 60 11.63 -4.29 -6.94
C ILE A 60 10.12 -4.03 -6.97
N TYR A 61 9.53 -3.57 -5.87
CA TYR A 61 8.10 -3.28 -5.79
C TYR A 61 7.67 -2.19 -6.79
N SER A 62 8.43 -1.10 -6.92
CA SER A 62 8.09 0.03 -7.80
C SER A 62 8.15 -0.34 -9.28
N VAL A 63 9.17 -1.12 -9.66
CA VAL A 63 9.37 -1.62 -11.02
C VAL A 63 8.33 -2.70 -11.36
N ALA A 64 8.14 -3.69 -10.47
CA ALA A 64 7.16 -4.75 -10.63
C ALA A 64 5.72 -4.20 -10.72
N ARG A 65 5.43 -3.07 -10.04
CA ARG A 65 4.13 -2.40 -10.13
C ARG A 65 3.81 -1.93 -11.55
N VAL A 66 4.78 -1.49 -12.34
CA VAL A 66 4.53 -1.03 -13.71
C VAL A 66 4.54 -2.21 -14.68
N PHE A 67 5.52 -3.11 -14.53
CA PHE A 67 5.63 -4.25 -15.42
C PHE A 67 4.47 -5.24 -15.29
N LYS A 68 3.85 -5.39 -14.11
CA LYS A 68 2.65 -6.24 -13.98
C LYS A 68 1.47 -5.70 -14.79
N ASP A 69 1.24 -4.39 -14.76
CA ASP A 69 0.14 -3.77 -15.49
C ASP A 69 0.42 -3.80 -16.99
N SER A 70 1.68 -3.56 -17.39
CA SER A 70 2.14 -3.69 -18.78
C SER A 70 1.99 -5.14 -19.31
N ALA A 71 2.39 -6.14 -18.53
CA ALA A 71 2.28 -7.55 -18.91
C ALA A 71 0.83 -7.96 -19.19
N VAL A 72 -0.09 -7.50 -18.35
CA VAL A 72 -1.53 -7.76 -18.52
C VAL A 72 -2.09 -6.93 -19.67
N LEU A 73 -1.84 -5.62 -19.76
CA LEU A 73 -2.39 -4.77 -20.83
C LEU A 73 -1.81 -5.06 -22.21
N GLY A 74 -0.62 -5.66 -22.28
CA GLY A 74 -0.01 -6.11 -23.53
C GLY A 74 -0.70 -7.34 -24.14
N ARG A 75 -1.31 -8.20 -23.32
CA ARG A 75 -1.86 -9.50 -23.77
C ARG A 75 -3.35 -9.72 -23.45
N GLN A 76 -3.85 -9.11 -22.39
CA GLN A 76 -5.20 -9.26 -21.88
C GLN A 76 -5.96 -7.92 -21.93
N HIS A 77 -7.27 -7.97 -21.69
CA HIS A 77 -8.10 -6.78 -21.55
C HIS A 77 -7.97 -6.19 -20.13
N PHE A 78 -8.20 -4.88 -19.96
CA PHE A 78 -8.12 -4.23 -18.64
C PHE A 78 -9.05 -4.87 -17.59
N THR A 79 -10.24 -5.30 -17.99
CA THR A 79 -11.20 -6.00 -17.10
C THR A 79 -10.59 -7.23 -16.41
N SER A 80 -9.60 -7.89 -17.04
CA SER A 80 -8.82 -9.00 -16.47
C SER A 80 -8.09 -8.59 -15.18
N ILE A 81 -7.62 -7.35 -15.07
CA ILE A 81 -6.99 -6.81 -13.85
C ILE A 81 -7.97 -6.81 -12.68
N GLN A 82 -9.24 -6.48 -12.92
CA GLN A 82 -10.26 -6.46 -11.87
C GLN A 82 -10.56 -7.88 -11.39
N PHE A 83 -10.66 -8.86 -12.30
CA PHE A 83 -10.80 -10.28 -11.96
C PHE A 83 -9.59 -10.79 -11.17
N LEU A 84 -8.36 -10.49 -11.61
CA LEU A 84 -7.13 -10.87 -10.91
C LEU A 84 -7.10 -10.37 -9.47
N LYS A 85 -7.43 -9.08 -9.26
CA LYS A 85 -7.43 -8.47 -7.93
C LYS A 85 -8.41 -9.16 -6.97
N PHE A 86 -9.63 -9.43 -7.43
CA PHE A 86 -10.67 -10.00 -6.56
C PHE A 86 -10.57 -11.52 -6.42
N PHE A 87 -10.54 -12.27 -7.52
CA PHE A 87 -10.64 -13.73 -7.47
C PHE A 87 -9.31 -14.43 -7.20
N VAL A 88 -8.18 -13.81 -7.53
CA VAL A 88 -6.87 -14.46 -7.40
C VAL A 88 -6.06 -13.87 -6.25
N ILE A 89 -5.84 -12.56 -6.25
CA ILE A 89 -4.93 -11.91 -5.29
C ILE A 89 -5.50 -11.91 -3.88
N LEU A 90 -6.78 -11.57 -3.70
CA LEU A 90 -7.37 -11.52 -2.35
C LEU A 90 -7.32 -12.90 -1.67
N PRO A 91 -7.83 -14.00 -2.26
CA PRO A 91 -7.74 -15.32 -1.64
C PRO A 91 -6.29 -15.76 -1.41
N LEU A 92 -5.41 -15.57 -2.41
CA LEU A 92 -4.04 -16.02 -2.30
C LEU A 92 -3.23 -15.22 -1.27
N SER A 93 -3.52 -13.93 -1.09
CA SER A 93 -2.94 -13.13 -0.01
C SER A 93 -3.39 -13.61 1.36
N VAL A 94 -4.66 -14.00 1.53
CA VAL A 94 -5.18 -14.54 2.80
C VAL A 94 -4.53 -15.89 3.10
N ILE A 95 -4.50 -16.80 2.11
CA ILE A 95 -3.86 -18.11 2.22
C ILE A 95 -2.39 -17.96 2.58
N SER A 96 -1.66 -17.09 1.87
CA SER A 96 -0.22 -16.88 2.10
C SER A 96 0.07 -16.37 3.51
N VAL A 97 -0.72 -15.43 4.03
CA VAL A 97 -0.60 -14.97 5.42
C VAL A 97 -0.93 -16.10 6.41
N GLY A 98 -2.00 -16.86 6.17
CA GLY A 98 -2.37 -18.01 7.01
C GLY A 98 -1.28 -19.08 7.06
N VAL A 99 -0.66 -19.38 5.92
CA VAL A 99 0.47 -20.30 5.82
C VAL A 99 1.68 -19.77 6.61
N ILE A 100 2.05 -18.50 6.43
CA ILE A 100 3.16 -17.89 7.19
C ILE A 100 2.90 -17.95 8.70
N GLN A 101 1.67 -17.66 9.15
CA GLN A 101 1.29 -17.75 10.57
C GLN A 101 1.42 -19.18 11.11
N LYS A 102 0.93 -20.17 10.36
CA LYS A 102 1.07 -21.59 10.73
C LYS A 102 2.53 -22.02 10.87
N TYR A 103 3.42 -21.49 10.03
CA TYR A 103 4.86 -21.78 10.13
C TYR A 103 5.57 -20.98 11.23
N LEU A 104 5.09 -19.78 11.58
CA LEU A 104 5.61 -18.98 12.69
C LEU A 104 5.44 -19.66 14.05
N ASP A 105 4.50 -20.60 14.15
CA ASP A 105 4.31 -21.43 15.35
C ASP A 105 5.42 -22.49 15.52
N LYS A 106 6.08 -22.90 14.42
CA LYS A 106 7.08 -23.96 14.41
C LYS A 106 8.51 -23.47 14.23
N TYR A 107 8.70 -22.36 13.50
CA TYR A 107 10.02 -21.87 13.12
C TYR A 107 10.22 -20.41 13.52
N PRO A 108 11.47 -19.98 13.82
CA PRO A 108 11.76 -18.60 14.11
C PRO A 108 11.50 -17.71 12.90
N PHE A 109 11.02 -16.49 13.16
CA PHE A 109 10.65 -15.50 12.14
C PHE A 109 11.76 -15.27 11.09
N SER A 110 13.03 -15.22 11.52
CA SER A 110 14.17 -15.03 10.61
C SER A 110 14.28 -16.12 9.54
N LYS A 111 14.06 -17.40 9.89
CA LYS A 111 14.08 -18.52 8.94
C LYS A 111 12.94 -18.42 7.93
N ILE A 112 11.76 -17.99 8.39
CA ILE A 112 10.59 -17.83 7.52
C ILE A 112 10.80 -16.67 6.54
N PHE A 113 11.34 -15.55 7.01
CA PHE A 113 11.66 -14.43 6.13
C PHE A 113 12.69 -14.84 5.06
N ASN A 114 13.72 -15.61 5.45
CA ASN A 114 14.69 -16.18 4.50
C ASN A 114 14.05 -17.11 3.47
N ALA A 115 13.21 -18.05 3.92
CA ALA A 115 12.51 -18.97 3.03
C ALA A 115 11.62 -18.23 2.02
N VAL A 116 10.87 -17.21 2.47
CA VAL A 116 10.02 -16.41 1.59
C VAL A 116 10.84 -15.64 0.56
N LEU A 117 11.96 -15.00 0.95
CA LEU A 117 12.86 -14.32 0.01
C LEU A 117 13.41 -15.26 -1.07
N ILE A 118 13.81 -16.48 -0.68
CA ILE A 118 14.29 -17.50 -1.61
C ILE A 118 13.17 -17.94 -2.55
N ILE A 119 11.96 -18.21 -2.04
CA ILE A 119 10.81 -18.60 -2.87
C ILE A 119 10.50 -17.53 -3.92
N PHE A 120 10.46 -16.25 -3.54
CA PHE A 120 10.25 -15.15 -4.49
C PHE A 120 11.41 -15.01 -5.47
N GLY A 121 12.65 -15.09 -5.00
CA GLY A 121 13.85 -15.01 -5.85
C GLY A 121 13.88 -16.10 -6.92
N VAL A 122 13.66 -17.36 -6.51
CA VAL A 122 13.56 -18.51 -7.41
C VAL A 122 12.38 -18.35 -8.36
N SER A 123 11.20 -17.93 -7.88
CA SER A 123 10.02 -17.74 -8.72
C SER A 123 10.25 -16.70 -9.81
N PHE A 124 10.90 -15.57 -9.49
CA PHE A 124 11.25 -14.55 -10.49
C PHE A 124 12.28 -15.05 -11.51
N CYS A 125 13.30 -15.80 -11.08
CA CYS A 125 14.28 -16.39 -11.98
C CYS A 125 13.65 -17.45 -12.91
N VAL A 126 12.87 -18.39 -12.36
CA VAL A 126 12.17 -19.42 -13.13
C VAL A 126 11.22 -18.80 -14.13
N LEU A 127 10.42 -17.82 -13.70
CA LEU A 127 9.56 -17.05 -14.58
C LEU A 127 10.37 -16.39 -15.71
N SER A 128 11.49 -15.73 -15.39
CA SER A 128 12.33 -15.10 -16.42
C SER A 128 12.83 -16.11 -17.45
N VAL A 129 13.29 -17.29 -17.03
CA VAL A 129 13.78 -18.34 -17.94
C VAL A 129 12.65 -18.90 -18.81
N LEU A 130 11.47 -19.14 -18.22
CA LEU A 130 10.28 -19.60 -18.95
C LEU A 130 9.85 -18.58 -20.02
N LEU A 131 9.91 -17.28 -19.71
CA LEU A 131 9.58 -16.21 -20.64
C LEU A 131 10.68 -16.00 -21.71
N PHE A 132 11.95 -16.26 -21.38
CA PHE A 132 13.09 -16.05 -22.26
C PHE A 132 13.05 -16.93 -23.51
N ASN A 133 12.48 -18.13 -23.40
CA ASN A 133 12.54 -19.12 -24.47
C ASN A 133 11.62 -18.78 -25.68
N ASN A 134 10.96 -17.62 -25.71
CA ASN A 134 10.07 -17.11 -26.79
C ASN A 134 8.97 -18.08 -27.28
N LYS A 135 8.85 -19.27 -26.69
CA LYS A 135 7.85 -20.30 -26.94
C LYS A 135 6.53 -19.99 -26.23
N HIS A 136 6.11 -18.72 -26.22
CA HIS A 136 4.80 -18.33 -25.70
C HIS A 136 3.69 -19.19 -26.32
N THR A 137 3.80 -19.49 -27.62
CA THR A 137 2.83 -20.32 -28.36
C THR A 137 2.73 -21.77 -27.88
N TYR A 138 3.77 -22.33 -27.26
CA TYR A 138 3.76 -23.73 -26.75
C TYR A 138 3.40 -23.83 -25.27
N ILE A 139 3.45 -22.72 -24.52
CA ILE A 139 3.17 -22.67 -23.08
C ILE A 139 1.70 -22.31 -22.81
N LEU A 140 1.03 -21.64 -23.75
CA LEU A 140 -0.41 -21.37 -23.66
C LEU A 140 -1.23 -22.63 -23.89
N LEU A 141 -2.17 -22.88 -22.98
CA LEU A 141 -3.15 -23.96 -23.10
C LEU A 141 -4.15 -23.57 -24.21
N ARG A 142 -3.86 -23.97 -25.46
CA ARG A 142 -4.55 -23.56 -26.70
C ARG A 142 -4.48 -22.05 -26.96
N PRO A 143 -3.60 -21.58 -27.87
CA PRO A 143 -3.53 -20.16 -28.19
C PRO A 143 -4.90 -19.66 -28.69
N PHE A 144 -5.30 -18.47 -28.22
CA PHE A 144 -6.52 -17.75 -28.64
C PHE A 144 -7.90 -18.31 -28.23
N TRP A 145 -8.01 -19.44 -27.52
CA TRP A 145 -9.31 -20.02 -27.13
C TRP A 145 -10.33 -19.02 -26.55
N ALA A 146 -9.90 -18.20 -25.58
CA ALA A 146 -10.77 -17.20 -24.95
C ALA A 146 -11.16 -16.05 -25.91
N ARG A 147 -10.31 -15.73 -26.89
CA ARG A 147 -10.62 -14.69 -27.89
C ARG A 147 -11.59 -15.24 -28.93
N ASP A 148 -11.38 -16.46 -29.40
CA ASP A 148 -12.24 -17.09 -30.41
C ASP A 148 -13.66 -17.32 -29.87
N LYS A 149 -13.79 -17.84 -28.65
CA LYS A 149 -15.09 -18.06 -27.99
C LYS A 149 -15.94 -16.79 -27.86
N PHE A 150 -15.30 -15.63 -27.71
CA PHE A 150 -15.95 -14.34 -27.50
C PHE A 150 -15.94 -13.45 -28.75
N ALA A 151 -15.36 -13.91 -29.88
CA ALA A 151 -15.29 -13.16 -31.13
C ALA A 151 -16.64 -13.10 -31.85
N ASP A 152 -17.41 -14.19 -31.82
CA ASP A 152 -18.66 -14.37 -32.59
C ASP A 152 -19.85 -13.53 -32.09
N ALA A 153 -19.68 -12.59 -31.16
CA ALA A 153 -20.72 -11.82 -30.47
C ALA A 153 -21.83 -12.66 -29.75
N LYS A 154 -21.81 -13.99 -29.83
CA LYS A 154 -22.72 -14.91 -29.12
C LYS A 154 -22.73 -14.68 -27.62
N CYS A 155 -21.59 -14.33 -27.03
CA CYS A 155 -21.46 -14.02 -25.61
C CYS A 155 -22.08 -12.66 -25.23
N VAL A 156 -22.12 -11.71 -26.17
CA VAL A 156 -22.81 -10.42 -25.99
C VAL A 156 -24.31 -10.64 -25.94
N VAL A 157 -24.86 -11.41 -26.89
CA VAL A 157 -26.30 -11.76 -26.92
C VAL A 157 -26.74 -12.52 -25.66
N LYS A 158 -25.87 -13.38 -25.13
CA LYS A 158 -26.13 -14.11 -23.87
C LYS A 158 -25.94 -13.27 -22.61
N GLY A 159 -25.43 -12.04 -22.71
CA GLY A 159 -25.11 -11.19 -21.55
C GLY A 159 -23.90 -11.67 -20.73
N ILE A 160 -23.06 -12.54 -21.28
CA ILE A 160 -21.91 -13.17 -20.58
C ILE A 160 -20.59 -12.48 -20.97
N ASP A 161 -20.62 -11.40 -21.75
CA ASP A 161 -19.41 -10.72 -22.25
C ASP A 161 -18.48 -10.24 -21.13
N PHE A 162 -19.02 -9.92 -19.95
CA PHE A 162 -18.21 -9.53 -18.78
C PHE A 162 -17.24 -10.62 -18.32
N LEU A 163 -17.54 -11.91 -18.55
CA LEU A 163 -16.64 -13.03 -18.23
C LEU A 163 -15.44 -13.13 -19.18
N PHE A 164 -15.38 -12.34 -20.25
CA PHE A 164 -14.24 -12.32 -21.17
C PHE A 164 -12.93 -12.03 -20.43
N GLY A 165 -12.95 -11.09 -19.48
CA GLY A 165 -11.79 -10.78 -18.64
C GLY A 165 -11.32 -12.01 -17.85
N PHE A 166 -12.25 -12.76 -17.26
CA PHE A 166 -11.93 -13.99 -16.53
C PHE A 166 -11.37 -15.08 -17.44
N ALA A 167 -11.96 -15.30 -18.61
CA ALA A 167 -11.49 -16.28 -19.58
C ALA A 167 -10.05 -15.97 -20.06
N LEU A 168 -9.73 -14.67 -20.24
CA LEU A 168 -8.38 -14.23 -20.57
C LEU A 168 -7.38 -14.48 -19.43
N VAL A 169 -7.78 -14.29 -18.17
CA VAL A 169 -6.92 -14.57 -17.01
C VAL A 169 -6.47 -16.04 -17.00
N CYS A 170 -7.38 -16.96 -17.31
CA CYS A 170 -7.09 -18.40 -17.37
C CYS A 170 -6.28 -18.80 -18.61
N ASN A 171 -6.58 -18.20 -19.76
CA ASN A 171 -5.88 -18.51 -21.01
C ASN A 171 -4.43 -18.00 -21.00
N GLU A 172 -4.25 -16.72 -20.66
CA GLU A 172 -2.96 -16.03 -20.61
C GLU A 172 -2.35 -16.11 -19.20
N TRP A 173 -2.14 -17.34 -18.71
CA TRP A 173 -1.75 -17.60 -17.32
C TRP A 173 -0.38 -17.01 -16.95
N THR A 174 0.53 -16.84 -17.92
CA THR A 174 1.87 -16.29 -17.67
C THR A 174 1.82 -14.81 -17.23
N SER A 175 1.07 -13.96 -17.93
CA SER A 175 0.86 -12.57 -17.51
C SER A 175 0.08 -12.46 -16.20
N SER A 176 -0.90 -13.35 -16.00
CA SER A 176 -1.63 -13.48 -14.73
C SER A 176 -0.69 -13.82 -13.57
N PHE A 177 0.25 -14.74 -13.77
CA PHE A 177 1.20 -15.17 -12.75
C PHE A 177 2.21 -14.07 -12.40
N ILE A 178 2.72 -13.32 -13.40
CA ILE A 178 3.52 -12.10 -13.16
C ILE A 178 2.76 -11.12 -12.28
N TYR A 179 1.48 -10.92 -12.57
CA TYR A 179 0.63 -10.00 -11.81
C TYR A 179 0.51 -10.41 -10.35
N VAL A 180 0.24 -11.69 -10.11
CA VAL A 180 0.13 -12.28 -8.78
C VAL A 180 1.44 -12.18 -8.01
N LEU A 181 2.56 -12.62 -8.59
CA LEU A 181 3.87 -12.54 -7.93
C LEU A 181 4.23 -11.11 -7.55
N SER A 182 3.99 -10.16 -8.46
CA SER A 182 4.29 -8.74 -8.26
C SER A 182 3.47 -8.12 -7.12
N GLU A 183 2.18 -8.45 -7.01
CA GLU A 183 1.35 -7.96 -5.89
C GLU A 183 1.62 -8.65 -4.56
N LEU A 184 1.88 -9.97 -4.58
CA LEU A 184 2.24 -10.68 -3.36
C LEU A 184 3.58 -10.19 -2.81
N PHE A 185 4.57 -9.92 -3.66
CA PHE A 185 5.87 -9.40 -3.26
C PHE A 185 5.73 -8.10 -2.44
N GLY A 186 5.01 -7.11 -2.99
CA GLY A 186 4.78 -5.84 -2.28
C GLY A 186 4.03 -6.04 -0.96
N SER A 187 3.04 -6.93 -0.94
CA SER A 187 2.21 -7.07 0.25
C SER A 187 2.83 -7.94 1.36
N LEU A 188 3.61 -8.97 1.01
CA LEU A 188 4.22 -9.90 1.96
C LEU A 188 5.62 -9.44 2.37
N ILE A 189 6.48 -9.05 1.42
CA ILE A 189 7.87 -8.71 1.72
C ILE A 189 7.98 -7.27 2.23
N LEU A 190 7.49 -6.28 1.46
CA LEU A 190 7.61 -4.87 1.84
C LEU A 190 6.76 -4.54 3.07
N SER A 191 5.45 -4.79 3.03
CA SER A 191 4.55 -4.33 4.10
C SER A 191 4.55 -5.21 5.36
N TYR A 192 4.73 -6.53 5.23
CA TYR A 192 4.58 -7.45 6.37
C TYR A 192 5.93 -7.91 6.94
N LEU A 193 6.74 -8.65 6.16
CA LEU A 193 7.96 -9.27 6.66
C LEU A 193 9.03 -8.24 6.99
N PHE A 194 9.33 -7.29 6.10
CA PHE A 194 10.35 -6.28 6.37
C PHE A 194 9.97 -5.38 7.55
N MET A 195 8.74 -4.90 7.60
CA MET A 195 8.29 -4.05 8.72
C MET A 195 8.31 -4.81 10.05
N THR A 196 7.94 -6.09 10.06
CA THR A 196 8.03 -6.94 11.25
C THR A 196 9.48 -7.19 11.66
N PHE A 197 10.37 -7.41 10.69
CA PHE A 197 11.82 -7.55 10.92
C PHE A 197 12.41 -6.27 11.52
N ALA A 198 12.12 -5.11 10.90
CA ALA A 198 12.65 -3.83 11.33
C ALA A 198 12.19 -3.44 12.74
N ASN A 199 10.92 -3.70 13.08
CA ASN A 199 10.39 -3.47 14.42
C ASN A 199 10.87 -4.49 15.45
N GLY A 200 11.32 -5.67 15.02
CA GLY A 200 11.90 -6.68 15.92
C GLY A 200 13.32 -6.32 16.37
N LEU A 201 14.06 -5.60 15.53
CA LEU A 201 15.45 -5.22 15.82
C LEU A 201 15.56 -3.87 16.56
N ASN A 202 14.72 -2.90 16.19
CA ASN A 202 14.77 -1.54 16.73
C ASN A 202 13.86 -1.35 17.95
N THR A 203 14.26 -0.46 18.87
CA THR A 203 13.34 0.04 19.92
C THR A 203 12.30 1.01 19.34
N PRO A 204 11.19 1.29 20.06
CA PRO A 204 10.18 2.24 19.59
C PRO A 204 10.74 3.63 19.25
N GLY A 205 11.67 4.14 20.07
CA GLY A 205 12.35 5.42 19.83
C GLY A 205 13.21 5.40 18.56
N GLN A 206 13.98 4.34 18.36
CA GLN A 206 14.77 4.13 17.13
C GLN A 206 13.91 4.01 15.88
N SER A 207 12.83 3.21 15.94
CA SER A 207 11.92 3.00 14.82
C SER A 207 11.27 4.31 14.36
N ALA A 208 10.88 5.18 15.30
CA ALA A 208 10.34 6.50 14.97
C ALA A 208 11.32 7.40 14.20
N ARG A 209 12.64 7.23 14.38
CA ARG A 209 13.68 7.96 13.63
C ARG A 209 14.00 7.30 12.29
N PHE A 210 14.07 5.98 12.23
CA PHE A 210 14.51 5.25 11.04
C PHE A 210 13.41 5.14 9.97
N VAL A 211 12.16 4.95 10.37
CA VAL A 211 11.03 4.75 9.44
C VAL A 211 10.87 5.91 8.45
N PRO A 212 10.91 7.20 8.86
CA PRO A 212 10.87 8.31 7.91
C PRO A 212 12.01 8.26 6.88
N LEU A 213 13.22 7.87 7.29
CA LEU A 213 14.37 7.77 6.40
C LEU A 213 14.25 6.59 5.43
N PHE A 214 13.67 5.48 5.88
CA PHE A 214 13.30 4.37 5.00
C PHE A 214 12.33 4.83 3.91
N TYR A 215 11.33 5.66 4.25
CA TYR A 215 10.43 6.23 3.24
C TYR A 215 11.12 7.17 2.25
N VAL A 216 12.15 7.93 2.67
CA VAL A 216 12.99 8.69 1.72
C VAL A 216 13.69 7.75 0.75
N GLY A 217 14.30 6.67 1.25
CA GLY A 217 14.91 5.63 0.41
C GLY A 217 13.91 4.96 -0.54
N ALA A 218 12.69 4.69 -0.09
CA ALA A 218 11.64 4.12 -0.94
C ALA A 218 11.20 5.07 -2.06
N ASN A 219 11.11 6.38 -1.80
CA ASN A 219 10.77 7.35 -2.84
C ASN A 219 11.94 7.57 -3.82
N LEU A 220 13.19 7.47 -3.36
CA LEU A 220 14.36 7.44 -4.27
C LEU A 220 14.30 6.21 -5.19
N ALA A 221 13.94 5.04 -4.66
CA ALA A 221 13.75 3.83 -5.46
C ALA A 221 12.59 4.00 -6.48
N LEU A 222 11.50 4.66 -6.08
CA LEU A 222 10.37 4.98 -6.95
C LEU A 222 10.78 5.93 -8.10
N PHE A 223 11.62 6.94 -7.79
CA PHE A 223 12.17 7.86 -8.79
C PHE A 223 13.04 7.13 -9.83
N LEU A 224 13.96 6.27 -9.37
CA LEU A 224 14.82 5.47 -10.25
C LEU A 224 14.02 4.48 -11.11
N SER A 225 12.97 3.88 -10.56
CA SER A 225 12.02 3.04 -11.31
C SER A 225 11.39 3.84 -12.47
N GLY A 226 10.86 5.03 -12.18
CA GLY A 226 10.25 5.89 -13.19
C GLY A 226 11.22 6.27 -14.31
N LEU A 227 12.46 6.64 -13.98
CA LEU A 227 13.50 6.93 -14.97
C LEU A 227 13.83 5.70 -15.83
N GLY A 228 13.99 4.52 -15.21
CA GLY A 228 14.29 3.27 -15.91
C GLY A 228 13.20 2.87 -16.92
N ILE A 229 11.93 3.15 -16.61
CA ILE A 229 10.80 2.86 -17.50
C ILE A 229 10.76 3.84 -18.68
N LEU A 230 11.05 5.13 -18.44
CA LEU A 230 11.12 6.12 -19.52
C LEU A 230 12.26 5.84 -20.49
N THR A 231 13.45 5.48 -19.97
CA THR A 231 14.57 5.09 -20.83
C THR A 231 14.24 3.83 -21.62
N PHE A 232 13.66 2.80 -20.98
CA PHE A 232 13.22 1.59 -21.68
C PHE A 232 12.24 1.92 -22.80
N ASN A 233 11.20 2.72 -22.56
CA ASN A 233 10.22 3.08 -23.58
C ASN A 233 10.79 3.97 -24.70
N LYS A 234 11.80 4.79 -24.41
CA LYS A 234 12.51 5.58 -25.43
C LYS A 234 13.30 4.71 -26.41
N TYR A 235 13.98 3.67 -25.90
CA TYR A 235 14.80 2.79 -26.72
C TYR A 235 14.04 1.59 -27.32
N LYS A 236 12.92 1.18 -26.72
CA LYS A 236 12.06 0.09 -27.20
C LYS A 236 11.71 0.18 -28.70
N PRO A 237 11.28 1.32 -29.27
CA PRO A 237 10.96 1.39 -30.71
C PRO A 237 12.19 1.29 -31.61
N MET A 238 13.40 1.52 -31.09
CA MET A 238 14.66 1.40 -31.85
C MET A 238 15.18 -0.04 -31.88
N MET A 239 14.54 -0.97 -31.17
CA MET A 239 14.97 -2.37 -31.07
C MET A 239 13.97 -3.32 -31.73
N THR A 240 14.46 -4.46 -32.22
CA THR A 240 13.60 -5.57 -32.63
C THR A 240 12.73 -6.05 -31.47
N TYR A 241 11.49 -6.46 -31.76
CA TYR A 241 10.56 -7.01 -30.76
C TYR A 241 11.19 -8.08 -29.86
N ALA A 242 11.97 -9.00 -30.42
CA ALA A 242 12.67 -10.05 -29.67
C ALA A 242 13.66 -9.48 -28.63
N LYS A 243 14.44 -8.45 -29.00
CA LYS A 243 15.39 -7.80 -28.08
C LYS A 243 14.67 -7.02 -26.98
N ALA A 244 13.59 -6.30 -27.32
CA ALA A 244 12.78 -5.60 -26.34
C ALA A 244 12.11 -6.55 -25.33
N GLN A 245 11.60 -7.69 -25.81
CA GLN A 245 11.03 -8.74 -24.96
C GLN A 245 12.10 -9.42 -24.08
N MET A 246 13.31 -9.61 -24.61
CA MET A 246 14.45 -10.12 -23.85
C MET A 246 14.84 -9.20 -22.69
N ILE A 247 14.91 -7.88 -22.92
CA ILE A 247 15.18 -6.89 -21.87
C ILE A 247 14.05 -6.89 -20.83
N PHE A 248 12.79 -6.89 -21.28
CA PHE A 248 11.63 -6.96 -20.40
C PHE A 248 11.66 -8.20 -19.50
N ASN A 249 11.98 -9.37 -20.06
CA ASN A 249 12.09 -10.61 -19.30
C ASN A 249 13.30 -10.58 -18.35
N GLY A 250 14.44 -10.04 -18.82
CA GLY A 250 15.65 -9.87 -18.03
C GLY A 250 15.45 -9.01 -16.77
N PHE A 251 14.49 -8.09 -16.77
CA PHE A 251 14.12 -7.35 -15.55
C PHE A 251 13.63 -8.26 -14.41
N PHE A 252 12.87 -9.32 -14.71
CA PHE A 252 12.45 -10.27 -13.68
C PHE A 252 13.63 -11.08 -13.15
N PHE A 253 14.61 -11.41 -14.01
CA PHE A 253 15.87 -12.03 -13.55
C PHE A 253 16.63 -11.11 -12.59
N VAL A 254 16.76 -9.82 -12.92
CA VAL A 254 17.37 -8.82 -12.03
C VAL A 254 16.61 -8.72 -10.71
N CYS A 255 15.27 -8.75 -10.73
CA CYS A 255 14.46 -8.77 -9.49
C CYS A 255 14.74 -10.02 -8.65
N GLY A 256 14.93 -11.19 -9.29
CA GLY A 256 15.32 -12.43 -8.63
C GLY A 256 16.69 -12.32 -7.96
N ILE A 257 17.70 -11.80 -8.68
CA ILE A 257 19.04 -11.54 -8.12
C ILE A 257 18.96 -10.57 -6.93
N LEU A 258 18.21 -9.48 -7.06
CA LEU A 258 18.03 -8.52 -5.98
C LEU A 258 17.38 -9.16 -4.74
N CYS A 259 16.47 -10.13 -4.89
CA CYS A 259 15.93 -10.90 -3.76
C CYS A 259 17.04 -11.68 -3.04
N PHE A 260 17.97 -12.31 -3.77
CA PHE A 260 19.12 -12.99 -3.18
C PHE A 260 20.12 -12.00 -2.52
N VAL A 261 20.29 -10.81 -3.10
CA VAL A 261 21.08 -9.73 -2.47
C VAL A 261 20.44 -9.30 -1.15
N ILE A 262 19.12 -9.10 -1.11
CA ILE A 262 18.38 -8.79 0.12
C ILE A 262 18.56 -9.91 1.16
N TYR A 263 18.51 -11.17 0.74
CA TYR A 263 18.78 -12.32 1.60
C TYR A 263 20.21 -12.31 2.17
N ALA A 264 21.22 -12.04 1.33
CA ALA A 264 22.61 -11.93 1.75
C ALA A 264 22.82 -10.78 2.75
N LEU A 265 22.24 -9.60 2.48
CA LEU A 265 22.28 -8.44 3.37
C LEU A 265 21.61 -8.72 4.71
N LYS A 266 20.47 -9.41 4.70
CA LYS A 266 19.77 -9.82 5.93
C LYS A 266 20.65 -10.74 6.77
N ASN A 267 21.21 -11.79 6.17
CA ASN A 267 22.07 -12.73 6.88
C ASN A 267 23.30 -12.00 7.42
N TYR A 268 23.92 -11.12 6.63
CA TYR A 268 25.05 -10.30 7.08
C TYR A 268 24.67 -9.43 8.30
N LEU A 269 23.48 -8.81 8.30
CA LEU A 269 22.99 -8.02 9.42
C LEU A 269 22.79 -8.87 10.69
N GLU A 270 22.20 -10.04 10.56
CA GLU A 270 21.93 -10.94 11.68
C GLU A 270 23.24 -11.50 12.29
N PHE A 271 24.17 -11.97 11.45
CA PHE A 271 25.41 -12.59 11.93
C PHE A 271 26.49 -11.60 12.37
N ASN A 272 26.64 -10.46 11.70
CA ASN A 272 27.79 -9.57 11.93
C ASN A 272 27.46 -8.32 12.74
N VAL A 273 26.20 -7.89 12.76
CA VAL A 273 25.78 -6.63 13.40
C VAL A 273 24.91 -6.85 14.62
N THR A 274 23.99 -7.81 14.57
CA THR A 274 23.02 -8.04 15.66
C THR A 274 23.53 -9.03 16.72
N ASN A 275 24.57 -9.81 16.41
CA ASN A 275 25.21 -10.73 17.37
C ASN A 275 25.91 -10.03 18.55
N LYS A 276 26.14 -8.71 18.48
CA LYS A 276 26.68 -7.91 19.60
C LYS A 276 25.60 -6.96 20.11
N PRO A 277 25.30 -6.92 21.42
CA PRO A 277 24.35 -5.94 21.96
C PRO A 277 24.90 -4.53 21.69
N ILE A 278 24.14 -3.72 20.94
CA ILE A 278 24.57 -2.38 20.51
C ILE A 278 24.41 -1.36 21.67
N PHE A 279 23.50 -1.62 22.61
CA PHE A 279 23.18 -0.78 23.77
C PHE A 279 22.40 -1.54 24.83
N VAL A 280 22.41 -1.05 26.07
CA VAL A 280 21.56 -1.55 27.16
C VAL A 280 20.14 -1.01 26.94
N ARG A 281 19.20 -1.87 26.55
CA ARG A 281 17.79 -1.50 26.37
C ARG A 281 17.20 -1.13 27.73
N LYS A 282 16.43 -0.05 27.82
CA LYS A 282 15.55 0.16 28.98
C LYS A 282 14.70 -1.09 29.16
N THR A 283 14.66 -1.63 30.39
CA THR A 283 13.81 -2.75 30.76
C THR A 283 12.34 -2.33 30.59
N VAL A 284 11.82 -2.46 29.36
CA VAL A 284 10.39 -2.31 29.13
C VAL A 284 9.73 -3.45 29.89
N THR A 285 9.01 -3.06 30.94
CA THR A 285 8.15 -3.88 31.78
C THR A 285 7.47 -4.98 30.97
N LYS A 286 7.60 -6.22 31.46
CA LYS A 286 6.98 -7.48 30.98
C LYS A 286 6.29 -7.38 29.62
N LYS A 287 6.96 -7.95 28.61
CA LYS A 287 6.37 -8.36 27.32
C LYS A 287 5.12 -9.21 27.59
N LYS A 288 3.94 -8.60 27.73
CA LYS A 288 2.67 -9.33 27.77
C LYS A 288 2.56 -10.11 26.46
N ASN A 289 2.14 -11.36 26.58
CA ASN A 289 2.05 -12.31 25.46
C ASN A 289 1.47 -11.62 24.22
N LYS A 290 2.17 -11.73 23.08
CA LYS A 290 1.58 -11.45 21.78
C LYS A 290 0.36 -12.37 21.66
N VAL A 291 -0.83 -11.84 21.96
CA VAL A 291 -2.07 -12.56 21.73
C VAL A 291 -2.14 -12.80 20.22
N LYS A 292 -2.08 -14.06 19.82
CA LYS A 292 -2.28 -14.48 18.44
C LYS A 292 -3.75 -14.23 18.12
N VAL A 293 -4.05 -13.07 17.56
CA VAL A 293 -5.42 -12.76 17.17
C VAL A 293 -5.67 -13.47 15.86
N SER A 294 -6.62 -14.40 15.87
CA SER A 294 -7.14 -15.00 14.64
C SER A 294 -7.82 -13.90 13.81
N PHE A 295 -7.67 -13.94 12.47
CA PHE A 295 -8.24 -12.96 11.54
C PHE A 295 -9.73 -12.65 11.81
N MET A 296 -10.49 -13.67 12.23
CA MET A 296 -11.91 -13.59 12.56
C MET A 296 -12.18 -12.79 13.86
N GLU A 297 -11.37 -13.03 14.90
CA GLU A 297 -11.51 -12.37 16.21
C GLU A 297 -11.20 -10.87 16.11
N GLY A 298 -10.21 -10.50 15.28
CA GLY A 298 -9.89 -9.09 15.01
C GLY A 298 -11.03 -8.35 14.33
N LEU A 299 -11.73 -8.98 13.37
CA LEU A 299 -12.89 -8.39 12.71
C LEU A 299 -14.09 -8.25 13.66
N ILE A 300 -14.33 -9.25 14.51
CA ILE A 300 -15.40 -9.22 15.51
C ILE A 300 -15.14 -8.16 16.59
N GLU A 301 -13.89 -7.96 17.00
CA GLU A 301 -13.55 -6.92 17.98
C GLU A 301 -13.64 -5.52 17.40
N MET A 302 -13.29 -5.35 16.11
CA MET A 302 -13.48 -4.08 15.41
C MET A 302 -14.95 -3.70 15.28
N SER A 303 -15.82 -4.63 14.89
CA SER A 303 -17.25 -4.31 14.76
C SER A 303 -17.88 -3.88 16.09
N LYS A 304 -17.23 -4.19 17.22
CA LYS A 304 -17.66 -3.76 18.56
C LYS A 304 -17.18 -2.36 18.96
N SER A 305 -16.18 -1.77 18.30
CA SER A 305 -15.63 -0.45 18.68
C SER A 305 -15.95 0.63 17.65
N LYS A 306 -16.61 1.72 18.09
CA LYS A 306 -16.92 2.88 17.23
C LYS A 306 -15.66 3.57 16.71
N LEU A 307 -14.60 3.62 17.52
CA LEU A 307 -13.33 4.23 17.11
C LEU A 307 -12.64 3.38 16.04
N LEU A 308 -12.50 2.07 16.28
CA LEU A 308 -11.78 1.20 15.36
C LEU A 308 -12.52 1.04 14.03
N LEU A 309 -13.86 1.07 14.06
CA LEU A 309 -14.70 1.08 12.87
C LEU A 309 -14.47 2.35 12.04
N ASN A 310 -14.42 3.53 12.67
CA ASN A 310 -14.14 4.78 11.95
C ASN A 310 -12.72 4.82 11.36
N ILE A 311 -11.69 4.38 12.09
CA ILE A 311 -10.31 4.30 11.56
C ILE A 311 -10.23 3.33 10.38
N SER A 312 -10.87 2.17 10.50
CA SER A 312 -10.89 1.17 9.42
C SER A 312 -11.71 1.66 8.22
N GLY A 313 -12.80 2.39 8.48
CA GLY A 313 -13.66 3.04 7.48
C GLY A 313 -12.90 4.05 6.63
N ILE A 314 -12.13 4.96 7.24
CA ILE A 314 -11.34 5.95 6.48
C ILE A 314 -10.30 5.28 5.56
N VAL A 315 -9.65 4.19 6.02
CA VAL A 315 -8.67 3.43 5.21
C VAL A 315 -9.36 2.72 4.05
N LEU A 316 -10.55 2.17 4.30
CA LEU A 316 -11.37 1.50 3.30
C LEU A 316 -11.86 2.47 2.22
N PHE A 317 -12.45 3.62 2.61
CA PHE A 317 -12.93 4.62 1.66
C PHE A 317 -11.80 5.17 0.81
N TYR A 318 -10.66 5.53 1.41
CA TYR A 318 -9.47 5.93 0.65
C TYR A 318 -9.06 4.88 -0.38
N SER A 319 -9.01 3.61 0.03
CA SER A 319 -8.55 2.50 -0.83
C SER A 319 -9.53 2.17 -1.94
N ILE A 320 -10.84 2.24 -1.69
CA ILE A 320 -11.86 2.08 -2.73
C ILE A 320 -11.77 3.24 -3.72
N SER A 321 -11.81 4.49 -3.25
CA SER A 321 -11.77 5.68 -4.10
C SER A 321 -10.52 5.69 -4.99
N THR A 322 -9.36 5.39 -4.42
CA THR A 322 -8.10 5.29 -5.19
C THR A 322 -8.19 4.24 -6.29
N ASN A 323 -8.74 3.05 -6.00
CA ASN A 323 -8.81 1.97 -6.99
C ASN A 323 -9.84 2.24 -8.10
N VAL A 324 -10.96 2.90 -7.77
CA VAL A 324 -12.00 3.28 -8.74
C VAL A 324 -11.48 4.40 -9.66
N ILE A 325 -10.83 5.43 -9.11
CA ILE A 325 -10.21 6.52 -9.88
C ILE A 325 -9.06 6.00 -10.76
N GLU A 326 -8.13 5.21 -10.18
CA GLU A 326 -7.04 4.57 -10.95
C GLU A 326 -7.59 3.67 -12.06
N GLY A 327 -8.73 3.01 -11.83
CA GLY A 327 -9.39 2.16 -12.83
C GLY A 327 -9.94 2.96 -14.02
N ALA A 328 -10.67 4.04 -13.75
CA ALA A 328 -11.19 4.92 -14.80
C ALA A 328 -10.05 5.58 -15.61
N TYR A 329 -9.03 6.08 -14.92
CA TYR A 329 -7.84 6.66 -15.54
C TYR A 329 -7.10 5.67 -16.45
N LYS A 330 -6.86 4.43 -15.98
CA LYS A 330 -6.20 3.42 -16.80
C LYS A 330 -7.03 3.02 -18.03
N MET A 331 -8.36 3.02 -17.93
CA MET A 331 -9.21 2.84 -19.10
C MET A 331 -9.05 3.98 -20.11
N ALA A 332 -9.01 5.22 -19.66
CA ALA A 332 -8.73 6.39 -20.51
C ALA A 332 -7.41 6.26 -21.26
N LEU A 333 -6.34 5.81 -20.58
CA LEU A 333 -5.05 5.54 -21.22
C LEU A 333 -5.14 4.48 -22.32
N THR A 334 -5.90 3.40 -22.11
CA THR A 334 -6.06 2.36 -23.15
C THR A 334 -6.80 2.86 -24.39
N VAL A 335 -7.67 3.86 -24.24
CA VAL A 335 -8.38 4.50 -25.36
C VAL A 335 -7.51 5.57 -26.02
N GLY A 336 -6.81 6.39 -25.25
CA GLY A 336 -5.81 7.33 -25.78
C GLY A 336 -4.70 6.65 -26.57
N ALA A 337 -4.29 5.44 -26.19
CA ALA A 337 -3.35 4.64 -26.96
C ALA A 337 -3.90 4.24 -28.34
N LYS A 338 -5.20 3.91 -28.44
CA LYS A 338 -5.85 3.59 -29.73
C LYS A 338 -5.88 4.81 -30.66
N GLU A 339 -6.27 5.98 -30.13
CA GLU A 339 -6.34 7.22 -30.92
C GLU A 339 -4.97 7.71 -31.39
N THR A 340 -3.92 7.49 -30.60
CA THR A 340 -2.54 7.90 -30.94
C THR A 340 -1.79 6.87 -31.77
N GLY A 341 -2.39 5.70 -32.06
CA GLY A 341 -1.74 4.60 -32.78
C GLY A 341 -0.57 3.95 -32.03
N GLN A 342 -0.41 4.21 -30.73
CA GLN A 342 0.67 3.66 -29.91
C GLN A 342 0.29 2.33 -29.27
N SER A 343 1.29 1.50 -28.95
CA SER A 343 1.04 0.27 -28.19
C SER A 343 0.45 0.61 -26.81
N LYS A 344 -0.64 -0.07 -26.42
CA LYS A 344 -1.32 0.14 -25.13
C LYS A 344 -0.38 0.05 -23.92
N SER A 345 0.57 -0.88 -23.97
CA SER A 345 1.55 -1.06 -22.90
C SER A 345 2.48 0.14 -22.79
N ALA A 346 3.13 0.57 -23.88
CA ALA A 346 4.08 1.68 -23.86
C ALA A 346 3.42 3.01 -23.46
N TYR A 347 2.22 3.28 -23.99
CA TYR A 347 1.47 4.48 -23.63
C TYR A 347 1.09 4.49 -22.14
N THR A 348 0.67 3.35 -21.58
CA THR A 348 0.36 3.27 -20.15
C THR A 348 1.62 3.38 -19.29
N GLU A 349 2.71 2.76 -19.72
CA GLU A 349 4.01 2.77 -19.02
C GLU A 349 4.60 4.19 -18.92
N THR A 350 4.55 4.99 -19.99
CA THR A 350 5.09 6.36 -19.99
C THR A 350 4.33 7.26 -19.02
N TYR A 351 3.00 7.25 -19.07
CA TYR A 351 2.16 8.04 -18.16
C TYR A 351 2.31 7.57 -16.70
N THR A 352 2.41 6.25 -16.46
CA THR A 352 2.68 5.71 -15.12
C THR A 352 4.08 6.09 -14.62
N ALA A 353 5.08 6.21 -15.51
CA ALA A 353 6.41 6.65 -15.13
C ALA A 353 6.44 8.14 -14.75
N PHE A 354 5.73 9.00 -15.46
CA PHE A 354 5.56 10.41 -15.06
C PHE A 354 4.86 10.54 -13.70
N GLU A 355 3.83 9.72 -13.47
CA GLU A 355 3.16 9.61 -12.19
C GLU A 355 4.13 9.22 -11.06
N GLN A 356 4.97 8.19 -11.27
CA GLN A 356 5.99 7.78 -10.29
C GLN A 356 7.01 8.89 -9.98
N LEU A 357 7.51 9.58 -11.00
CA LEU A 357 8.47 10.67 -10.84
C LEU A 357 7.88 11.84 -10.06
N GLY A 358 6.66 12.27 -10.42
CA GLY A 358 5.95 13.35 -9.75
C GLY A 358 5.68 13.04 -8.27
N VAL A 359 5.19 11.83 -7.99
CA VAL A 359 4.95 11.37 -6.60
C VAL A 359 6.26 11.33 -5.82
N ALA A 360 7.32 10.74 -6.37
CA ALA A 360 8.58 10.58 -5.66
C ALA A 360 9.19 11.93 -5.26
N VAL A 361 9.27 12.88 -6.19
CA VAL A 361 9.85 14.20 -5.94
C VAL A 361 9.03 14.99 -4.92
N LEU A 362 7.71 15.04 -5.09
CA LEU A 362 6.84 15.80 -4.20
C LEU A 362 6.76 15.20 -2.80
N VAL A 363 6.71 13.87 -2.66
CA VAL A 363 6.71 13.22 -1.34
C VAL A 363 8.06 13.41 -0.65
N MET A 364 9.19 13.28 -1.36
CA MET A 364 10.50 13.59 -0.76
C MET A 364 10.58 15.04 -0.27
N LEU A 365 10.10 16.00 -1.06
CA LEU A 365 10.07 17.42 -0.68
C LEU A 365 9.15 17.66 0.54
N LEU A 366 7.96 17.06 0.56
CA LEU A 366 7.02 17.20 1.67
C LEU A 366 7.52 16.54 2.97
N LEU A 367 8.20 15.40 2.87
CA LEU A 367 8.75 14.72 4.06
C LEU A 367 9.99 15.42 4.63
N LEU A 368 10.79 16.09 3.78
CA LEU A 368 11.95 16.87 4.20
C LEU A 368 11.59 18.25 4.77
N THR A 369 10.40 18.77 4.44
CA THR A 369 9.86 20.02 5.00
C THR A 369 9.19 19.77 6.36
N PRO A 370 8.93 20.81 7.17
CA PRO A 370 8.25 20.66 8.47
C PRO A 370 6.77 20.25 8.36
N PHE A 371 6.30 19.78 7.20
CA PHE A 371 4.92 19.34 6.98
C PHE A 371 4.44 18.31 8.02
N PRO A 372 5.21 17.28 8.43
CA PRO A 372 4.79 16.36 9.49
C PRO A 372 4.57 17.04 10.85
N ARG A 373 5.23 18.18 11.10
CA ARG A 373 5.06 18.94 12.35
C ARG A 373 3.74 19.71 12.40
N LEU A 374 3.10 19.94 11.25
CA LEU A 374 1.81 20.64 11.17
C LEU A 374 0.70 19.91 11.94
N VAL A 375 0.77 18.59 12.10
CA VAL A 375 -0.19 17.81 12.92
C VAL A 375 -0.20 18.32 14.36
N LYS A 376 0.99 18.65 14.88
CA LYS A 376 1.17 19.12 16.26
C LYS A 376 0.90 20.61 16.42
N THR A 377 1.20 21.44 15.42
CA THR A 377 1.09 22.90 15.53
C THR A 377 -0.26 23.46 15.08
N LYS A 378 -0.84 22.97 13.98
CA LYS A 378 -2.12 23.46 13.43
C LYS A 378 -3.32 22.55 13.76
N GLY A 379 -3.07 21.43 14.43
CA GLY A 379 -4.09 20.48 14.84
C GLY A 379 -4.30 19.35 13.83
N TRP A 380 -4.77 18.21 14.35
CA TRP A 380 -4.91 16.96 13.61
C TRP A 380 -5.92 17.05 12.45
N ILE A 381 -7.04 17.73 12.67
CA ILE A 381 -8.12 17.89 11.68
C ILE A 381 -7.65 18.59 10.39
N PHE A 382 -6.74 19.57 10.50
CA PHE A 382 -6.28 20.36 9.36
C PHE A 382 -5.64 19.47 8.28
N ILE A 383 -4.94 18.42 8.70
CA ILE A 383 -4.26 17.49 7.79
C ILE A 383 -5.18 16.31 7.44
N ALA A 384 -5.99 15.84 8.39
CA ALA A 384 -6.89 14.71 8.17
C ALA A 384 -7.98 15.02 7.12
N ILE A 385 -8.48 16.26 7.09
CA ILE A 385 -9.48 16.75 6.12
C ILE A 385 -8.92 16.88 4.70
N LEU A 386 -7.60 17.07 4.55
CA LEU A 386 -6.97 17.26 3.24
C LEU A 386 -7.19 16.04 2.32
N CYS A 387 -7.17 14.83 2.87
CA CYS A 387 -7.33 13.59 2.10
C CYS A 387 -8.71 13.45 1.42
N PRO A 388 -9.85 13.58 2.13
CA PRO A 388 -11.16 13.55 1.49
C PRO A 388 -11.39 14.73 0.53
N ILE A 389 -10.84 15.93 0.81
CA ILE A 389 -10.90 17.06 -0.14
C ILE A 389 -10.17 16.74 -1.46
N ILE A 390 -8.93 16.24 -1.37
CA ILE A 390 -8.17 15.85 -2.57
C ILE A 390 -8.91 14.73 -3.32
N THR A 391 -9.50 13.79 -2.61
CA THR A 391 -10.29 12.70 -3.23
C THR A 391 -11.50 13.23 -3.97
N LEU A 392 -12.23 14.20 -3.41
CA LEU A 392 -13.33 14.88 -4.11
C LEU A 392 -12.86 15.61 -5.35
N PHE A 393 -11.77 16.39 -5.26
CA PHE A 393 -11.19 17.08 -6.41
C PHE A 393 -10.79 16.10 -7.52
N CYS A 394 -10.15 14.98 -7.15
CA CYS A 394 -9.77 13.94 -8.10
C CYS A 394 -10.98 13.25 -8.73
N THR A 395 -12.04 13.04 -7.95
CA THR A 395 -13.31 12.47 -8.43
C THR A 395 -13.98 13.41 -9.44
N LEU A 396 -14.05 14.70 -9.13
CA LEU A 396 -14.52 15.75 -10.05
C LEU A 396 -13.71 15.77 -11.34
N GLY A 397 -12.39 15.85 -11.26
CA GLY A 397 -11.53 15.92 -12.44
C GLY A 397 -11.64 14.70 -13.34
N THR A 398 -11.52 13.49 -12.79
CA THR A 398 -11.48 12.26 -13.58
C THR A 398 -12.84 11.87 -14.17
N PHE A 399 -13.91 11.89 -13.38
CA PHE A 399 -15.20 11.44 -13.86
C PHE A 399 -15.94 12.47 -14.71
N SER A 400 -15.73 13.78 -14.51
CA SER A 400 -16.31 14.79 -15.40
C SER A 400 -15.73 14.67 -16.81
N LEU A 401 -14.41 14.53 -16.93
CA LEU A 401 -13.75 14.35 -18.23
C LEU A 401 -14.11 13.00 -18.87
N ALA A 402 -14.17 11.92 -18.09
CA ALA A 402 -14.62 10.62 -18.58
C ALA A 402 -16.06 10.69 -19.11
N PHE A 403 -16.94 11.43 -18.44
CA PHE A 403 -18.32 11.63 -18.90
C PHE A 403 -18.39 12.36 -20.24
N PHE A 404 -17.60 13.42 -20.44
CA PHE A 404 -17.60 14.16 -21.71
C PHE A 404 -16.94 13.39 -22.87
N ASN A 405 -15.85 12.67 -22.61
CA ASN A 405 -15.09 11.99 -23.65
C ASN A 405 -15.64 10.60 -24.02
N TYR A 406 -16.38 9.93 -23.13
CA TYR A 406 -16.88 8.58 -23.40
C TYR A 406 -17.73 8.51 -24.69
N PRO A 407 -18.73 9.38 -24.92
CA PRO A 407 -19.54 9.30 -26.13
C PRO A 407 -18.77 9.57 -27.42
N ILE A 408 -17.81 10.49 -27.38
CA ILE A 408 -16.99 10.86 -28.53
C ILE A 408 -16.03 9.71 -28.90
N THR A 409 -15.40 9.09 -27.90
CA THR A 409 -14.37 8.07 -28.12
C THR A 409 -14.91 6.69 -28.46
N ASN A 410 -16.09 6.32 -27.96
CA ASN A 410 -16.67 4.99 -28.16
C ASN A 410 -17.91 4.97 -29.09
N GLY A 411 -18.43 6.14 -29.51
CA GLY A 411 -19.60 6.23 -30.39
C GLY A 411 -20.91 5.77 -29.73
N GLU A 412 -20.94 5.64 -28.41
CA GLU A 412 -22.10 5.22 -27.62
C GLU A 412 -22.57 6.34 -26.69
N ASP A 413 -23.87 6.46 -26.48
CA ASP A 413 -24.41 7.40 -25.49
C ASP A 413 -24.05 7.01 -24.05
N ASN A 414 -23.87 8.03 -23.21
CA ASN A 414 -23.81 7.85 -21.76
C ASN A 414 -25.14 7.30 -21.21
N ILE A 415 -25.06 6.63 -20.05
CA ILE A 415 -26.22 6.00 -19.38
C ILE A 415 -27.25 7.07 -18.96
N ILE A 416 -26.75 8.22 -18.50
CA ILE A 416 -27.54 9.31 -17.94
C ILE A 416 -27.14 10.60 -18.67
N PHE A 417 -28.09 11.53 -18.84
CA PHE A 417 -27.88 12.83 -19.50
C PHE A 417 -27.47 12.74 -20.97
N LYS A 418 -28.21 11.95 -21.76
CA LYS A 418 -28.04 11.85 -23.23
C LYS A 418 -28.15 13.20 -23.97
N SER A 419 -28.79 14.19 -23.37
CA SER A 419 -28.96 15.55 -23.91
C SER A 419 -27.76 16.47 -23.71
N LEU A 420 -26.83 16.15 -22.81
CA LEU A 420 -25.62 16.92 -22.53
C LEU A 420 -24.46 16.51 -23.47
N LYS A 421 -24.75 16.36 -24.77
CA LYS A 421 -23.72 16.16 -25.78
C LYS A 421 -23.03 17.49 -26.03
N LEU A 422 -21.72 17.53 -25.84
CA LEU A 422 -20.90 18.59 -26.43
C LEU A 422 -20.91 18.37 -27.94
N ASN A 423 -21.29 19.38 -28.73
CA ASN A 423 -21.26 19.36 -30.20
C ASN A 423 -19.82 19.39 -30.76
N THR A 424 -18.84 18.93 -30.00
CA THR A 424 -17.43 18.94 -30.37
C THR A 424 -17.03 17.59 -30.93
N THR A 425 -16.49 17.58 -32.14
CA THR A 425 -15.98 16.38 -32.83
C THR A 425 -14.56 15.99 -32.38
N THR A 426 -13.89 16.83 -31.60
CA THR A 426 -12.52 16.60 -31.14
C THR A 426 -12.48 15.94 -29.76
N SER A 427 -11.86 14.75 -29.68
CA SER A 427 -11.67 14.02 -28.43
C SER A 427 -10.67 14.77 -27.53
N LEU A 428 -11.04 15.06 -26.28
CA LEU A 428 -10.14 15.64 -25.29
C LEU A 428 -9.39 14.56 -24.49
N ILE A 429 -9.12 13.41 -25.10
CA ILE A 429 -8.55 12.24 -24.42
C ILE A 429 -7.15 12.52 -23.84
N LYS A 430 -6.35 13.37 -24.50
CA LYS A 430 -5.03 13.78 -24.02
C LYS A 430 -5.13 14.56 -22.72
N LEU A 431 -6.15 15.42 -22.60
CA LEU A 431 -6.42 16.20 -21.41
C LEU A 431 -6.97 15.31 -20.28
N GLU A 432 -7.85 14.36 -20.59
CA GLU A 432 -8.30 13.32 -19.64
C GLU A 432 -7.13 12.50 -19.09
N ASN A 433 -6.19 12.09 -19.95
CA ASN A 433 -5.00 11.35 -19.53
C ASN A 433 -4.05 12.19 -18.67
N LEU A 434 -3.87 13.48 -19.00
CA LEU A 434 -3.03 14.39 -18.21
C LEU A 434 -3.64 14.67 -16.82
N VAL A 435 -4.93 15.01 -16.79
CA VAL A 435 -5.66 15.23 -15.53
C VAL A 435 -5.69 13.95 -14.70
N GLY A 436 -5.85 12.79 -15.34
CA GLY A 436 -5.77 11.50 -14.68
C GLY A 436 -4.42 11.24 -13.99
N VAL A 437 -3.29 11.55 -14.64
CA VAL A 437 -1.95 11.49 -13.99
C VAL A 437 -1.91 12.38 -12.76
N ILE A 438 -2.37 13.63 -12.88
CA ILE A 438 -2.34 14.60 -11.79
C ILE A 438 -3.20 14.11 -10.62
N CYS A 439 -4.42 13.66 -10.89
CA CYS A 439 -5.34 13.16 -9.86
C CYS A 439 -4.79 11.93 -9.13
N VAL A 440 -4.30 10.92 -9.87
CA VAL A 440 -3.74 9.71 -9.26
C VAL A 440 -2.45 10.04 -8.48
N SER A 441 -1.62 10.95 -8.99
CA SER A 441 -0.43 11.42 -8.29
C SER A 441 -0.80 12.12 -6.98
N LEU A 442 -1.75 13.06 -7.01
CA LEU A 442 -2.25 13.77 -5.83
C LEU A 442 -2.82 12.82 -4.77
N MET A 443 -3.55 11.79 -5.18
CA MET A 443 -4.07 10.76 -4.26
C MET A 443 -2.95 9.99 -3.55
N LYS A 444 -1.85 9.69 -4.23
CA LYS A 444 -0.69 8.99 -3.64
C LYS A 444 0.14 9.93 -2.76
N ILE A 445 0.34 11.18 -3.19
CA ILE A 445 1.03 12.20 -2.41
C ILE A 445 0.27 12.46 -1.11
N SER A 446 -1.04 12.68 -1.18
CA SER A 446 -1.92 12.86 -0.02
C SER A 446 -1.84 11.68 0.93
N LYS A 447 -1.75 10.46 0.40
CA LYS A 447 -1.59 9.25 1.23
C LYS A 447 -0.31 9.28 2.06
N TYR A 448 0.83 9.40 1.38
CA TYR A 448 2.13 9.27 2.04
C TYR A 448 2.47 10.50 2.90
N ALA A 449 2.01 11.69 2.51
CA ALA A 449 2.31 12.93 3.23
C ALA A 449 1.30 13.27 4.34
N ALA A 450 0.01 12.96 4.17
CA ALA A 450 -1.05 13.39 5.09
C ALA A 450 -1.77 12.20 5.75
N PHE A 451 -2.31 11.28 4.96
CA PHE A 451 -3.16 10.19 5.46
C PHE A 451 -2.39 9.27 6.42
N ASP A 452 -1.23 8.78 6.00
CA ASP A 452 -0.44 7.84 6.79
C ASP A 452 0.06 8.51 8.08
N ILE A 453 0.46 9.79 8.04
CA ILE A 453 0.92 10.54 9.22
C ILE A 453 -0.21 10.77 10.23
N THR A 454 -1.39 11.21 9.77
CA THR A 454 -2.54 11.47 10.66
C THR A 454 -3.09 10.19 11.27
N LYS A 455 -3.10 9.10 10.50
CA LYS A 455 -3.43 7.76 10.98
C LYS A 455 -2.44 7.26 12.03
N GLU A 456 -1.13 7.41 11.81
CA GLU A 456 -0.12 7.05 12.81
C GLU A 456 -0.25 7.90 14.09
N ALA A 457 -0.56 9.20 13.95
CA ALA A 457 -0.84 10.06 15.09
C ALA A 457 -2.05 9.58 15.91
N LEU A 458 -3.14 9.15 15.26
CA LEU A 458 -4.27 8.51 15.96
C LEU A 458 -3.86 7.21 16.63
N ALA A 459 -3.13 6.34 15.93
CA ALA A 459 -2.70 5.06 16.46
C ALA A 459 -1.81 5.21 17.69
N MET A 460 -1.02 6.28 17.76
CA MET A 460 -0.18 6.61 18.91
C MET A 460 -0.95 7.04 20.16
N GLN A 461 -2.23 7.39 20.04
CA GLN A 461 -3.09 7.71 21.19
C GLN A 461 -3.89 6.50 21.71
N ILE A 462 -3.84 5.37 21.01
CA ILE A 462 -4.42 4.11 21.47
C ILE A 462 -3.48 3.47 22.51
N ASP A 463 -4.05 2.83 23.53
CA ASP A 463 -3.29 2.11 24.55
C ASP A 463 -2.26 1.14 23.93
N GLY A 464 -1.06 1.13 24.49
CA GLY A 464 0.10 0.40 23.98
C GLY A 464 -0.12 -1.11 23.91
N SER A 465 -0.96 -1.66 24.79
CA SER A 465 -1.27 -3.09 24.83
C SER A 465 -2.12 -3.56 23.62
N LEU A 466 -2.98 -2.70 23.09
CA LEU A 466 -3.92 -3.00 22.01
C LEU A 466 -3.51 -2.40 20.66
N ARG A 467 -2.63 -1.39 20.65
CA ARG A 467 -2.16 -0.69 19.45
C ARG A 467 -1.65 -1.64 18.36
N ALA A 468 -0.83 -2.62 18.72
CA ALA A 468 -0.24 -3.55 17.76
C ALA A 468 -1.32 -4.39 17.05
N LYS A 469 -2.36 -4.81 17.78
CA LYS A 469 -3.49 -5.57 17.25
C LYS A 469 -4.32 -4.74 16.28
N TYR A 470 -4.70 -3.53 16.68
CA TYR A 470 -5.55 -2.66 15.88
C TYR A 470 -4.85 -2.15 14.63
N LYS A 471 -3.56 -1.82 14.74
CA LYS A 471 -2.74 -1.46 13.58
C LYS A 471 -2.70 -2.55 12.52
N GLY A 472 -2.56 -3.82 12.93
CA GLY A 472 -2.63 -4.95 12.01
C GLY A 472 -3.95 -5.05 11.23
N ILE A 473 -5.06 -4.65 11.85
CA ILE A 473 -6.39 -4.68 11.23
C ILE A 473 -6.52 -3.57 10.18
N PHE A 474 -6.42 -2.30 10.59
CA PHE A 474 -6.67 -1.20 9.66
C PHE A 474 -5.57 -1.05 8.60
N ASP A 475 -4.28 -1.26 8.92
CA ASP A 475 -3.18 -1.13 7.94
C ASP A 475 -3.05 -2.35 7.04
N GLY A 476 -3.23 -3.55 7.60
CA GLY A 476 -3.02 -4.80 6.87
C GLY A 476 -4.23 -5.21 6.02
N ILE A 477 -5.42 -5.20 6.63
CA ILE A 477 -6.61 -5.83 6.07
C ILE A 477 -7.42 -4.82 5.25
N PHE A 478 -7.81 -3.69 5.86
CA PHE A 478 -8.76 -2.76 5.25
C PHE A 478 -8.21 -2.06 4.00
N GLY A 479 -6.90 -1.81 3.96
CA GLY A 479 -6.26 -1.30 2.74
C GLY A 479 -6.37 -2.26 1.54
N LYS A 480 -6.30 -3.58 1.78
CA LYS A 480 -6.44 -4.61 0.73
C LYS A 480 -7.90 -4.89 0.39
N LEU A 481 -8.76 -4.97 1.41
CA LEU A 481 -10.19 -5.11 1.22
C LEU A 481 -10.76 -3.97 0.38
N GLY A 482 -10.39 -2.71 0.67
CA GLY A 482 -10.87 -1.56 -0.10
C GLY A 482 -10.44 -1.61 -1.57
N LYS A 483 -9.19 -1.99 -1.88
CA LYS A 483 -8.77 -2.20 -3.28
C LYS A 483 -9.59 -3.29 -3.98
N SER A 484 -9.91 -4.36 -3.26
CA SER A 484 -10.70 -5.47 -3.78
C SER A 484 -12.15 -5.05 -4.02
N PHE A 485 -12.77 -4.33 -3.08
CA PHE A 485 -14.11 -3.76 -3.23
C PHE A 485 -14.20 -2.78 -4.41
N GLY A 486 -13.19 -1.93 -4.62
CA GLY A 486 -13.15 -1.06 -5.80
C GLY A 486 -13.08 -1.85 -7.11
N SER A 487 -12.43 -3.01 -7.12
CA SER A 487 -12.38 -3.90 -8.30
C SER A 487 -13.69 -4.65 -8.52
N ILE A 488 -14.35 -5.12 -7.44
CA ILE A 488 -15.69 -5.70 -7.50
C ILE A 488 -16.68 -4.68 -8.06
N TYR A 489 -16.64 -3.44 -7.57
CA TYR A 489 -17.48 -2.36 -8.09
C TYR A 489 -17.31 -2.21 -9.60
N GLY A 490 -16.05 -2.16 -10.07
CA GLY A 490 -15.74 -2.11 -11.50
C GLY A 490 -16.32 -3.28 -12.29
N LEU A 491 -16.27 -4.51 -11.74
CA LEU A 491 -16.83 -5.72 -12.36
C LEU A 491 -18.37 -5.69 -12.39
N ILE A 492 -19.01 -5.30 -11.29
CA ILE A 492 -20.48 -5.20 -11.21
C ILE A 492 -20.99 -4.20 -12.23
N ILE A 493 -20.37 -3.02 -12.29
CA ILE A 493 -20.78 -1.96 -13.20
C ILE A 493 -20.56 -2.32 -14.66
N THR A 494 -19.41 -2.90 -15.01
CA THR A 494 -19.15 -3.36 -16.38
C THR A 494 -20.07 -4.52 -16.78
N GLY A 495 -20.41 -5.41 -15.84
CA GLY A 495 -21.39 -6.46 -16.03
C GLY A 495 -22.81 -5.95 -16.25
N LEU A 496 -23.29 -5.05 -15.38
CA LEU A 496 -24.64 -4.46 -15.48
C LEU A 496 -24.84 -3.65 -16.75
N LEU A 497 -23.79 -2.95 -17.21
CA LEU A 497 -23.86 -2.10 -18.40
C LEU A 497 -23.49 -2.85 -19.69
N GLN A 498 -23.11 -4.12 -19.58
CA GLN A 498 -22.61 -4.95 -20.68
C GLN A 498 -21.50 -4.24 -21.49
N THR A 499 -20.64 -3.48 -20.81
CA THR A 499 -19.52 -2.78 -21.46
C THR A 499 -18.21 -3.13 -20.84
N ARG A 500 -17.16 -3.03 -21.66
CA ARG A 500 -15.78 -3.29 -21.24
C ARG A 500 -15.09 -2.05 -20.69
N ASP A 501 -15.76 -0.89 -20.71
CA ASP A 501 -15.22 0.42 -20.33
C ASP A 501 -16.01 1.04 -19.17
N ILE A 502 -15.33 1.23 -18.04
CA ILE A 502 -15.87 1.81 -16.81
C ILE A 502 -16.32 3.26 -17.01
N ARG A 503 -15.73 3.97 -17.98
CA ARG A 503 -16.03 5.37 -18.23
C ARG A 503 -17.50 5.60 -18.60
N LYS A 504 -18.19 4.59 -19.15
CA LYS A 504 -19.64 4.63 -19.37
C LYS A 504 -20.43 4.92 -18.08
N ALA A 505 -19.93 4.39 -16.97
CA ALA A 505 -20.51 4.52 -15.64
C ALA A 505 -19.96 5.70 -14.85
N ALA A 506 -19.36 6.70 -15.52
CA ALA A 506 -18.79 7.85 -14.85
C ALA A 506 -19.79 8.55 -13.90
N PRO A 507 -21.07 8.79 -14.26
CA PRO A 507 -22.03 9.43 -13.36
C PRO A 507 -22.30 8.62 -12.08
N ILE A 508 -22.46 7.31 -12.20
CA ILE A 508 -22.72 6.41 -11.07
C ILE A 508 -21.50 6.38 -10.15
N SER A 509 -20.32 6.26 -10.74
CA SER A 509 -19.04 6.24 -10.01
C SER A 509 -18.80 7.57 -9.29
N PHE A 510 -19.13 8.68 -9.92
CA PHE A 510 -19.04 10.01 -9.34
C PHE A 510 -19.93 10.17 -8.10
N CYS A 511 -21.23 9.83 -8.19
CA CYS A 511 -22.15 9.90 -7.07
C CYS A 511 -21.74 8.99 -5.91
N LEU A 512 -21.31 7.77 -6.21
CA LEU A 512 -20.86 6.81 -5.21
C LEU A 512 -19.62 7.31 -4.45
N LEU A 513 -18.64 7.87 -5.17
CA LEU A 513 -17.44 8.42 -4.53
C LEU A 513 -17.72 9.69 -3.71
N ILE A 514 -18.66 10.53 -4.14
CA ILE A 514 -19.13 11.66 -3.32
C ILE A 514 -19.74 11.15 -2.01
N CYS A 515 -20.62 10.13 -2.08
CA CYS A 515 -21.21 9.52 -0.89
C CYS A 515 -20.14 9.01 0.07
N PHE A 516 -19.12 8.30 -0.44
CA PHE A 516 -18.00 7.86 0.38
C PHE A 516 -17.19 9.01 0.99
N CYS A 517 -16.95 10.09 0.23
CA CYS A 517 -16.28 11.26 0.76
C CYS A 517 -17.09 11.93 1.89
N VAL A 518 -18.41 12.04 1.77
CA VAL A 518 -19.29 12.60 2.82
C VAL A 518 -19.21 11.77 4.10
N ILE A 519 -19.30 10.44 4.00
CA ILE A 519 -19.15 9.54 5.14
C ILE A 519 -17.74 9.66 5.73
N TRP A 520 -16.72 9.78 4.88
CA TRP A 520 -15.34 9.96 5.31
C TRP A 520 -15.16 11.28 6.09
N PHE A 521 -15.76 12.40 5.65
CA PHE A 521 -15.74 13.65 6.43
C PHE A 521 -16.33 13.44 7.82
N TYR A 522 -17.49 12.78 7.93
CA TYR A 522 -18.11 12.48 9.22
C TYR A 522 -17.18 11.67 10.13
N SER A 523 -16.56 10.61 9.61
CA SER A 523 -15.58 9.81 10.36
C SER A 523 -14.37 10.64 10.80
N VAL A 524 -13.88 11.57 9.98
CA VAL A 524 -12.76 12.46 10.34
C VAL A 524 -13.16 13.42 11.48
N PHE A 525 -14.34 14.02 11.43
CA PHE A 525 -14.82 14.89 12.52
C PHE A 525 -14.98 14.14 13.84
N TYR A 526 -15.52 12.92 13.80
CA TYR A 526 -15.62 12.04 14.96
C TYR A 526 -14.24 11.70 15.54
N LEU A 527 -13.29 11.30 14.69
CA LEU A 527 -11.93 10.96 15.12
C LEU A 527 -11.18 12.16 15.70
N ASN A 528 -11.39 13.36 15.15
CA ASN A 528 -10.80 14.58 15.68
C ASN A 528 -11.29 14.89 17.10
N ARG A 529 -12.58 14.70 17.37
CA ARG A 529 -13.14 14.90 18.73
C ARG A 529 -12.45 13.97 19.73
N LYS A 530 -12.35 12.68 19.41
CA LYS A 530 -11.67 11.68 20.26
C LYS A 530 -10.18 11.94 20.41
N TYR A 531 -9.53 12.42 19.35
CA TYR A 531 -8.11 12.77 19.40
C TYR A 531 -7.86 13.97 20.31
N LYS A 532 -8.70 15.02 20.25
CA LYS A 532 -8.62 16.16 21.18
C LYS A 532 -8.89 15.76 22.62
N GLU A 533 -9.96 14.98 22.85
CA GLU A 533 -10.28 14.45 24.19
C GLU A 533 -9.11 13.68 24.80
N SER A 534 -8.34 12.92 24.01
CA SER A 534 -7.16 12.20 24.50
C SER A 534 -5.97 13.12 24.80
N ILE A 535 -5.73 14.15 23.98
CA ILE A 535 -4.68 15.14 24.24
C ILE A 535 -4.99 15.95 25.48
N ASP A 536 -6.22 16.47 25.60
CA ASP A 536 -6.60 17.35 26.69
C ASP A 536 -6.60 16.62 28.04
N ASN A 537 -7.00 15.33 28.04
CA ASN A 537 -7.02 14.51 29.26
C ASN A 537 -5.69 13.77 29.53
N ASN A 538 -4.69 13.86 28.64
CA ASN A 538 -3.46 13.04 28.68
C ASN A 538 -3.70 11.54 28.91
N CYS A 539 -4.86 11.04 28.50
CA CYS A 539 -5.28 9.65 28.67
C CYS A 539 -5.38 8.97 27.29
N PRO A 540 -5.05 7.67 27.18
CA PRO A 540 -5.24 6.95 25.93
C PRO A 540 -6.71 6.96 25.52
N ILE A 541 -6.99 6.99 24.22
CA ILE A 541 -8.37 7.04 23.73
C ILE A 541 -9.12 5.79 24.19
N ASP A 542 -10.19 6.01 24.96
CA ASP A 542 -11.04 4.93 25.43
C ASP A 542 -11.75 4.25 24.24
N ILE A 543 -11.77 2.92 24.26
CA ILE A 543 -12.33 2.14 23.17
C ILE A 543 -13.84 2.14 23.40
N ASP A 544 -14.54 3.05 22.73
CA ASP A 544 -16.01 3.13 22.77
C ASP A 544 -16.62 1.83 22.22
N LEU A 545 -16.79 0.83 23.09
CA LEU A 545 -17.50 -0.40 22.81
C LEU A 545 -19.00 -0.09 22.70
N PHE A 546 -19.68 -0.62 21.68
CA PHE A 546 -21.12 -0.38 21.49
C PHE A 546 -21.97 -0.72 22.73
N SER A 547 -21.50 -1.64 23.58
CA SER A 547 -22.17 -2.02 24.84
C SER A 547 -22.00 -1.03 26.00
N SER A 548 -20.94 -0.20 26.04
CA SER A 548 -20.71 0.73 27.15
C SER A 548 -21.66 1.92 27.13
N THR A 549 -22.26 2.23 25.97
CA THR A 549 -23.26 3.29 25.85
C THR A 549 -24.59 2.90 26.49
N LYS A 550 -24.96 1.60 26.50
CA LYS A 550 -26.18 1.11 27.20
C LYS A 550 -26.04 1.22 28.72
N ASN A 551 -24.89 0.82 29.26
CA ASN A 551 -24.63 0.89 30.71
C ASN A 551 -24.38 2.31 31.23
N LYS A 552 -24.01 3.28 30.37
CA LYS A 552 -23.91 4.70 30.77
C LYS A 552 -25.28 5.39 30.86
N LEU A 553 -26.27 4.96 30.07
CA LEU A 553 -27.66 5.42 30.19
C LEU A 553 -28.35 4.81 31.42
N GLU A 554 -28.10 3.54 31.74
CA GLU A 554 -28.66 2.92 32.96
C GLU A 554 -28.02 3.46 34.26
N LYS A 555 -26.75 3.90 34.24
CA LYS A 555 -26.07 4.49 35.41
C LYS A 555 -26.35 5.97 35.62
N SER A 556 -26.81 6.70 34.61
CA SER A 556 -27.24 8.10 34.78
C SER A 556 -28.61 8.19 35.46
N ASP A 557 -29.49 7.20 35.25
CA ASP A 557 -30.84 7.18 35.83
C ASP A 557 -30.86 6.63 37.26
N SER A 558 -29.81 5.91 37.71
CA SER A 558 -29.76 5.30 39.03
C SER A 558 -28.95 6.07 40.08
N SER A 559 -28.39 7.25 39.77
CA SER A 559 -27.52 8.00 40.70
C SER A 559 -28.07 9.33 41.21
N VAL A 560 -29.34 9.65 40.92
CA VAL A 560 -29.98 10.93 41.32
C VAL A 560 -30.89 10.81 42.55
N ALA A 561 -31.17 9.62 43.09
CA ALA A 561 -31.98 9.49 44.29
C ALA A 561 -31.13 9.26 45.55
N THR A 562 -31.37 10.08 46.57
CA THR A 562 -30.94 9.98 47.98
C THR A 562 -29.48 10.31 48.34
N LYS A 563 -29.21 11.62 48.50
CA LYS A 563 -28.48 12.14 49.67
C LYS A 563 -29.26 13.32 50.24
N SER A 564 -30.23 13.01 51.12
CA SER A 564 -30.83 13.98 52.02
C SER A 564 -29.89 14.24 53.20
N VAL A 565 -29.81 15.51 53.53
CA VAL A 565 -29.11 16.15 54.63
C VAL A 565 -29.69 15.66 55.96
N GLU A 566 -28.83 15.29 56.91
CA GLU A 566 -29.09 15.48 58.33
C GLU A 566 -27.80 16.01 58.98
N ALA A 567 -27.89 17.24 59.45
CA ALA A 567 -27.02 17.83 60.44
C ALA A 567 -27.82 17.82 61.75
N GLU A 568 -27.23 17.39 62.86
CA GLU A 568 -27.30 18.07 64.17
C GLU A 568 -26.59 17.28 65.28
N ILE A 569 -25.85 18.07 66.09
CA ILE A 569 -25.22 17.84 67.41
C ILE A 569 -23.86 17.14 67.43
#